data_AF-I4N0H6-F1
#
_entry.id   AF-I4N0H6-F1
#
_cell.length_a   1.000
_cell.length_b   1.000
_cell.length_c   1.000
_cell.angle_alpha   90.00
_cell.angle_beta   90.00
_cell.angle_gamma   90.00
#
_symmetry.space_group_name_H-M   'P 1'
#
loop_
_entity.id
_entity.type
_entity.pdbx_description
1 polymer ?
#
loop_
_entity_poly.entity_id
_entity_poly.type
_entity_poly.pdbx_seq_one_letter_code
_entity_poly.pdbx_strand_id
1 'polypeptide(L)'
;MKLWILRHGEAQGHAARDSLRELTDHGREEVLRSAAHLLGEPVSAVYASPYVRAQQTAGIVHEALALQQPVVTVPWLTPESDPQAVIGHLDALGQDNVLLVSHQPLVGALVGLLEQGHLQSPRGMNTASLAVLEGDWPLAGLMSVQAVHHP
;
A
#
# COMPACT_ATOMS: atom_id res chain seq x y z
N MET A 1 -2.34 -8.31 -14.25
CA MET A 1 -1.78 -7.88 -12.95
C MET A 1 -2.88 -7.35 -12.03
N LYS A 2 -2.83 -7.69 -10.74
CA LYS A 2 -3.62 -7.11 -9.66
C LYS A 2 -2.70 -6.45 -8.62
N LEU A 3 -2.98 -5.19 -8.31
CA LEU A 3 -2.20 -4.38 -7.39
C LEU A 3 -3.09 -3.88 -6.26
N TRP A 4 -2.65 -4.12 -5.04
CA TRP A 4 -3.26 -3.57 -3.84
C TRP A 4 -2.36 -2.49 -3.27
N ILE A 5 -2.93 -1.32 -2.97
CA ILE A 5 -2.21 -0.20 -2.35
C ILE A 5 -2.89 0.11 -1.02
N LEU A 6 -2.20 -0.19 0.08
CA LEU A 6 -2.66 0.02 1.44
C LEU A 6 -1.88 1.17 2.08
N ARG A 7 -2.60 2.20 2.52
CA ARG A 7 -2.01 3.18 3.45
C ARG A 7 -1.86 2.53 4.82
N HIS A 8 -0.77 2.80 5.52
CA HIS A 8 -0.59 2.38 6.91
C HIS A 8 -1.81 2.76 7.79
N GLY A 9 -2.08 1.96 8.83
CA GLY A 9 -3.12 2.25 9.84
C GLY A 9 -2.82 3.51 10.66
N GLU A 10 -3.78 3.93 11.49
CA GLU A 10 -3.55 5.06 12.40
C GLU A 10 -2.29 4.86 13.27
N ALA A 11 -1.47 5.91 13.38
CA ALA A 11 -0.21 5.88 14.11
C ALA A 11 -0.17 6.96 15.18
N GLN A 12 0.50 6.66 16.28
CA GLN A 12 0.66 7.53 17.45
C GLN A 12 1.10 8.94 17.06
N GLY A 13 0.64 9.98 17.76
CA GLY A 13 0.92 11.37 17.39
C GLY A 13 2.38 11.81 17.56
N HIS A 14 3.18 11.12 18.37
CA HIS A 14 4.55 11.52 18.70
C HIS A 14 5.49 10.32 18.85
N ALA A 15 6.73 10.48 18.40
CA ALA A 15 7.85 9.56 18.61
C ALA A 15 9.16 10.36 18.45
N ALA A 16 10.30 9.76 18.79
CA ALA A 16 11.61 10.42 18.64
C ALA A 16 11.93 10.82 17.18
N ARG A 17 11.39 10.08 16.20
CA ARG A 17 11.42 10.39 14.77
C ARG A 17 10.10 9.95 14.15
N ASP A 18 9.62 10.64 13.12
CA ASP A 18 8.34 10.27 12.45
C ASP A 18 8.37 8.82 11.96
N SER A 19 9.49 8.37 11.40
CA SER A 19 9.66 6.99 10.89
C SER A 19 9.54 5.91 11.96
N LEU A 20 9.69 6.26 13.24
CA LEU A 20 9.58 5.36 14.38
C LEU A 20 8.17 5.33 15.01
N ARG A 21 7.23 6.14 14.53
CA ARG A 21 5.86 6.13 15.05
C ARG A 21 5.23 4.76 14.83
N GLU A 22 4.69 4.19 15.89
CA GLU A 22 3.98 2.93 15.88
C GLU A 22 2.49 3.15 15.60
N LEU A 23 1.81 2.08 15.19
CA LEU A 23 0.35 2.07 15.11
C LEU A 23 -0.26 2.25 16.50
N THR A 24 -1.39 2.97 16.57
CA THR A 24 -2.28 2.95 17.74
C THR A 24 -3.04 1.63 17.77
N ASP A 25 -3.61 1.24 18.91
CA ASP A 25 -4.45 0.04 18.98
C ASP A 25 -5.65 0.14 18.02
N HIS A 26 -6.26 1.32 17.94
CA HIS A 26 -7.30 1.61 16.96
C HIS A 26 -6.81 1.39 15.52
N GLY A 27 -5.64 1.92 15.17
CA GLY A 27 -5.05 1.73 13.85
C GLY A 27 -4.78 0.26 13.51
N ARG A 28 -4.49 -0.59 14.49
CA ARG A 28 -4.36 -2.05 14.27
C ARG A 28 -5.70 -2.68 13.92
N GLU A 29 -6.77 -2.30 14.61
CA GLU A 29 -8.13 -2.76 14.31
C GLU A 29 -8.59 -2.31 12.92
N GLU A 30 -8.30 -1.06 12.53
CA GLU A 30 -8.58 -0.58 11.18
C GLU A 30 -7.87 -1.43 10.11
N VAL A 31 -6.59 -1.74 10.32
CA VAL A 31 -5.80 -2.57 9.40
C VAL A 31 -6.39 -3.98 9.29
N LEU A 32 -6.85 -4.57 10.39
CA LEU A 32 -7.50 -5.89 10.36
C LEU A 32 -8.80 -5.86 9.52
N ARG A 33 -9.59 -4.79 9.59
CA ARG A 33 -10.77 -4.63 8.72
C ARG A 33 -10.38 -4.57 7.25
N SER A 34 -9.33 -3.81 6.93
CA SER A 34 -8.81 -3.75 5.56
C SER A 34 -8.23 -5.08 5.08
N ALA A 35 -7.55 -5.83 5.95
CA ALA A 35 -7.03 -7.15 5.65
C ALA A 35 -8.13 -8.16 5.30
N ALA A 36 -9.33 -8.02 5.88
CA ALA A 36 -10.46 -8.89 5.56
C ALA A 36 -10.88 -8.81 4.08
N HIS A 37 -10.68 -7.66 3.42
CA HIS A 37 -10.92 -7.52 1.97
C HIS A 37 -9.90 -8.24 1.09
N LEU A 38 -8.79 -8.70 1.67
CA LEU A 38 -7.75 -9.45 0.96
C LEU A 38 -7.90 -10.97 1.17
N LEU A 39 -8.84 -11.43 1.99
CA LEU A 39 -9.06 -12.86 2.21
C LEU A 39 -9.54 -13.53 0.92
N GLY A 40 -8.81 -14.55 0.48
CA GLY A 40 -9.09 -15.27 -0.77
C GLY A 40 -8.51 -14.61 -2.02
N GLU A 41 -7.93 -13.42 -1.89
CA GLU A 41 -7.21 -12.77 -3.00
C GLU A 41 -5.82 -13.43 -3.21
N PRO A 42 -5.32 -13.50 -4.45
CA PRO A 42 -4.10 -14.23 -4.79
C PRO A 42 -2.82 -13.44 -4.48
N VAL A 43 -2.76 -12.73 -3.35
CA VAL A 43 -1.60 -11.90 -2.96
C VAL A 43 -0.35 -12.78 -2.85
N SER A 44 0.64 -12.56 -3.72
CA SER A 44 1.85 -13.37 -3.79
C SER A 44 3.12 -12.64 -3.33
N ALA A 45 3.06 -11.32 -3.22
CA ALA A 45 4.18 -10.51 -2.73
C ALA A 45 3.69 -9.29 -1.94
N VAL A 46 4.35 -9.00 -0.81
CA VAL A 46 4.08 -7.83 0.02
C VAL A 46 5.34 -6.98 0.11
N TYR A 47 5.23 -5.72 -0.33
CA TYR A 47 6.29 -4.73 -0.19
C TYR A 47 5.85 -3.62 0.76
N ALA A 48 6.74 -3.24 1.67
CA ALA A 48 6.43 -2.24 2.68
C ALA A 48 7.53 -1.19 2.81
N SER A 49 7.10 0.05 3.06
CA SER A 49 7.96 1.15 3.48
C SER A 49 8.77 0.81 4.74
N PRO A 50 10.02 1.29 4.90
CA PRO A 50 10.82 1.01 6.10
C PRO A 50 10.27 1.64 7.39
N TYR A 51 9.25 2.49 7.32
CA TYR A 51 8.69 3.15 8.51
C TYR A 51 7.90 2.17 9.38
N VAL A 52 8.04 2.27 10.71
CA VAL A 52 7.51 1.28 11.66
C VAL A 52 6.01 1.06 11.50
N ARG A 53 5.20 2.12 11.38
CA ARG A 53 3.75 2.00 11.13
C ARG A 53 3.38 1.21 9.86
N ALA A 54 4.17 1.34 8.79
CA ALA A 54 3.94 0.60 7.55
C ALA A 54 4.35 -0.87 7.71
N GLN A 55 5.48 -1.13 8.38
CA GLN A 55 5.92 -2.49 8.70
C GLN A 55 4.92 -3.23 9.60
N GLN A 56 4.40 -2.56 10.63
CA GLN A 56 3.37 -3.11 11.51
C GLN A 56 2.06 -3.37 10.76
N THR A 57 1.67 -2.47 9.84
CA THR A 57 0.50 -2.68 8.97
C THR A 57 0.68 -3.92 8.09
N ALA A 58 1.85 -4.04 7.44
CA ALA A 58 2.16 -5.17 6.58
C ALA A 58 2.22 -6.49 7.35
N GLY A 59 2.77 -6.47 8.58
CA GLY A 59 2.80 -7.64 9.47
C GLY A 59 1.39 -8.14 9.83
N ILE A 60 0.48 -7.24 10.19
CA ILE A 60 -0.92 -7.59 10.49
C ILE A 60 -1.60 -8.23 9.27
N VAL A 61 -1.42 -7.66 8.07
CA VAL A 61 -2.00 -8.23 6.85
C VAL A 61 -1.37 -9.58 6.52
N HIS A 62 -0.06 -9.70 6.63
CA HIS A 62 0.67 -10.94 6.38
C HIS A 62 0.20 -12.08 7.29
N GLU A 63 0.04 -11.81 8.59
CA GLU A 63 -0.50 -12.77 9.57
C GLU A 63 -1.95 -13.13 9.27
N ALA A 64 -2.80 -12.14 8.99
CA ALA A 64 -4.23 -12.37 8.71
C ALA A 64 -4.46 -13.23 7.46
N LEU A 65 -3.60 -13.09 6.45
CA LEU A 65 -3.67 -13.86 5.20
C LEU A 65 -2.86 -15.17 5.23
N ALA A 66 -2.15 -15.45 6.32
CA ALA A 66 -1.25 -16.60 6.46
C ALA A 66 -0.26 -16.74 5.28
N LEU A 67 0.29 -15.61 4.82
CA LEU A 67 1.22 -15.60 3.69
C LEU A 67 2.51 -16.36 4.02
N GLN A 68 3.05 -17.01 3.00
CA GLN A 68 4.28 -17.81 3.13
C GLN A 68 5.53 -16.98 2.81
N GLN A 69 5.41 -16.01 1.90
CA GLN A 69 6.50 -15.14 1.50
C GLN A 69 6.63 -13.98 2.51
N PRO A 70 7.85 -13.66 2.96
CA PRO A 70 8.05 -12.59 3.92
C PRO A 70 7.71 -11.23 3.31
N VAL A 71 7.37 -10.27 4.18
CA VAL A 71 7.27 -8.86 3.81
C VAL A 71 8.65 -8.35 3.35
N VAL A 72 8.72 -7.78 2.16
CA VAL A 72 9.94 -7.20 1.61
C VAL A 72 9.98 -5.71 1.91
N THR A 73 10.99 -5.26 2.65
CA THR A 73 11.16 -3.84 2.96
C THR A 73 11.86 -3.11 1.81
N VAL A 74 11.28 -2.00 1.35
CA VAL A 74 11.79 -1.24 0.21
C VAL A 74 11.82 0.27 0.47
N PRO A 75 12.93 0.96 0.14
CA PRO A 75 13.08 2.39 0.40
C PRO A 75 12.22 3.27 -0.54
N TRP A 76 11.75 2.73 -1.66
CA TRP A 76 10.92 3.46 -2.63
C TRP A 76 9.43 3.55 -2.24
N LEU A 77 9.06 3.14 -1.03
CA LEU A 77 7.71 3.31 -0.47
C LEU A 77 7.65 4.33 0.67
N THR A 78 8.58 5.28 0.76
CA THR A 78 8.50 6.36 1.77
C THR A 78 7.56 7.49 1.29
N PRO A 79 7.05 8.36 2.20
CA PRO A 79 6.19 9.48 1.82
C PRO A 79 6.76 10.37 0.70
N GLU A 80 8.09 10.51 0.65
CA GLU A 80 8.81 11.40 -0.25
C GLU A 80 9.19 10.77 -1.59
N SER A 81 8.87 9.48 -1.79
CA SER A 81 9.22 8.77 -3.02
C SER A 81 8.39 9.27 -4.21
N ASP A 82 8.98 9.25 -5.41
CA ASP A 82 8.32 9.63 -6.65
C ASP A 82 7.40 8.50 -7.15
N PRO A 83 6.08 8.73 -7.35
CA PRO A 83 5.17 7.73 -7.89
C PRO A 83 5.62 7.13 -9.24
N GLN A 84 6.29 7.90 -10.10
CA GLN A 84 6.80 7.37 -11.38
C GLN A 84 7.95 6.37 -11.15
N ALA A 85 8.83 6.65 -10.19
CA ALA A 85 9.88 5.72 -9.80
C ALA A 85 9.30 4.42 -9.21
N VAL A 86 8.21 4.52 -8.43
CA VAL A 86 7.50 3.34 -7.91
C VAL A 86 6.94 2.46 -9.03
N ILE A 87 6.36 3.07 -10.07
CA ILE A 87 5.93 2.35 -11.28
C ILE A 87 7.11 1.61 -11.92
N GLY A 88 8.25 2.28 -12.09
CA GLY A 88 9.46 1.64 -12.64
C GLY A 88 9.96 0.47 -11.79
N HIS A 89 9.85 0.55 -10.46
CA HIS A 89 10.15 -0.57 -9.57
C HIS A 89 9.16 -1.72 -9.73
N LEU A 90 7.85 -1.43 -9.79
CA LEU A 90 6.82 -2.46 -10.01
C LEU A 90 7.02 -3.21 -11.34
N ASP A 91 7.33 -2.47 -12.40
CA ASP A 91 7.64 -3.01 -13.72
C ASP A 91 8.84 -3.97 -13.67
N ALA A 92 9.93 -3.53 -13.04
CA ALA A 92 11.15 -4.32 -12.88
C ALA A 92 10.97 -5.57 -12.00
N LEU A 93 10.00 -5.59 -11.08
CA LEU A 93 9.69 -6.76 -10.26
C LEU A 93 9.03 -7.90 -11.08
N GLY A 94 8.27 -7.57 -12.13
CA GLY A 94 7.59 -8.55 -12.97
C GLY A 94 6.62 -9.48 -12.22
N GLN A 95 5.98 -8.97 -11.16
CA GLN A 95 5.06 -9.74 -10.31
C GLN A 95 3.61 -9.39 -10.62
N ASP A 96 2.73 -10.39 -10.65
CA ASP A 96 1.32 -10.18 -11.03
C ASP A 96 0.40 -9.77 -9.88
N ASN A 97 0.65 -10.21 -8.64
CA ASN A 97 -0.27 -10.04 -7.51
C ASN A 97 0.44 -9.41 -6.31
N VAL A 98 0.48 -8.08 -6.27
CA VAL A 98 1.36 -7.33 -5.36
C VAL A 98 0.57 -6.47 -4.39
N LEU A 99 0.89 -6.54 -3.10
CA LEU A 99 0.44 -5.60 -2.08
C LEU A 99 1.57 -4.61 -1.75
N LEU A 100 1.28 -3.31 -1.83
CA LEU A 100 2.14 -2.22 -1.37
C LEU A 100 1.58 -1.62 -0.08
N VAL A 101 2.44 -1.46 0.94
CA VAL A 101 2.08 -0.80 2.21
C VAL A 101 2.91 0.47 2.40
N SER A 102 2.24 1.63 2.36
CA SER A 102 2.89 2.93 2.22
C SER A 102 2.12 4.09 2.90
N HIS A 103 2.37 5.34 2.49
CA HIS A 103 1.97 6.57 3.17
C HIS A 103 1.34 7.58 2.22
N GLN A 104 0.64 8.57 2.78
CA GLN A 104 0.37 9.81 2.07
C GLN A 104 1.64 10.69 2.03
N PRO A 105 1.85 11.49 0.96
CA PRO A 105 0.98 11.66 -0.22
C PRO A 105 1.12 10.56 -1.29
N LEU A 106 2.14 9.70 -1.18
CA LEU A 106 2.51 8.73 -2.21
C LEU A 106 1.35 7.82 -2.64
N VAL A 107 0.62 7.21 -1.71
CA VAL A 107 -0.46 6.24 -2.05
C VAL A 107 -1.55 6.87 -2.89
N GLY A 108 -2.00 8.09 -2.56
CA GLY A 108 -3.04 8.78 -3.32
C GLY A 108 -2.55 9.18 -4.72
N ALA A 109 -1.31 9.65 -4.80
CA ALA A 109 -0.68 10.01 -6.06
C ALA A 109 -0.45 8.80 -6.97
N LEU A 110 0.00 7.67 -6.42
CA LEU A 110 0.25 6.43 -7.16
C LEU A 110 -1.05 5.85 -7.73
N VAL A 111 -2.11 5.78 -6.93
CA VAL A 111 -3.42 5.31 -7.41
C VAL A 111 -3.93 6.19 -8.55
N GLY A 112 -3.89 7.53 -8.37
CA GLY A 112 -4.34 8.47 -9.40
C GLY A 112 -3.50 8.39 -10.69
N LEU A 113 -2.18 8.22 -10.56
CA LEU A 113 -1.28 8.09 -11.71
C LEU A 113 -1.52 6.81 -12.51
N LEU A 114 -1.65 5.67 -11.82
CA LEU A 114 -1.91 4.38 -12.45
C LEU A 114 -3.25 4.35 -13.17
N GLU A 115 -4.25 5.06 -12.65
CA GLU A 115 -5.59 5.10 -13.23
C GLU A 115 -5.74 6.15 -14.34
N GLN A 116 -5.28 7.38 -14.12
CA GLN A 116 -5.59 8.53 -14.97
C GLN A 116 -4.40 8.95 -15.85
N GLY A 117 -3.22 8.42 -15.59
CA GLY A 117 -2.00 8.76 -16.33
C GLY A 117 -1.37 10.10 -15.92
N HIS A 118 -1.87 10.77 -14.88
CA HIS A 118 -1.35 12.04 -14.41
C HIS A 118 -1.46 12.24 -12.89
N LEU A 119 -0.65 13.13 -12.33
CA LEU A 119 -0.58 13.40 -10.88
C LEU A 119 -1.60 14.43 -10.36
N GLN A 120 -2.40 15.03 -11.24
CA GLN A 120 -3.30 16.15 -10.88
C GLN A 120 -4.55 15.72 -10.09
N SER A 121 -4.87 14.44 -10.08
CA SER A 121 -6.07 13.90 -9.43
C SER A 121 -5.70 12.75 -8.48
N PRO A 122 -4.97 13.03 -7.38
CA PRO A 122 -4.67 12.01 -6.40
C PRO A 122 -5.95 11.48 -5.77
N ARG A 123 -5.99 10.17 -5.50
CA ARG A 123 -7.13 9.57 -4.79
C ARG A 123 -7.04 9.80 -3.29
N GLY A 124 -8.19 10.06 -2.66
CA GLY A 124 -8.29 10.18 -1.22
C GLY A 124 -8.03 8.82 -0.55
N MET A 125 -7.08 8.77 0.39
CA MET A 125 -6.72 7.56 1.13
C MET A 125 -6.60 7.90 2.61
N ASN A 126 -7.57 7.49 3.43
CA ASN A 126 -7.51 7.56 4.89
C ASN A 126 -6.50 6.54 5.43
N THR A 127 -6.14 6.63 6.71
CA THR A 127 -5.38 5.54 7.36
C THR A 127 -6.08 4.21 7.12
N ALA A 128 -5.30 3.14 6.97
CA ALA A 128 -5.76 1.81 6.60
C ALA A 128 -6.58 1.70 5.29
N SER A 129 -6.71 2.74 4.46
CA SER A 129 -7.45 2.61 3.20
C SER A 129 -6.73 1.70 2.23
N LEU A 130 -7.50 0.83 1.56
CA LEU A 130 -7.04 -0.16 0.60
C LEU A 130 -7.63 0.14 -0.77
N ALA A 131 -6.78 0.47 -1.74
CA ALA A 131 -7.17 0.56 -3.15
C ALA A 131 -6.86 -0.77 -3.86
N VAL A 132 -7.78 -1.21 -4.72
CA VAL A 132 -7.65 -2.40 -5.56
C VAL A 132 -7.60 -1.96 -7.01
N LEU A 133 -6.51 -2.28 -7.70
CA LEU A 133 -6.30 -1.94 -9.10
C LEU A 133 -6.04 -3.20 -9.92
N GLU A 134 -6.56 -3.23 -11.14
CA GLU A 134 -6.33 -4.32 -12.10
C GLU A 134 -5.95 -3.74 -13.46
N GLY A 135 -5.02 -4.38 -14.15
CA GLY A 135 -4.56 -3.98 -15.47
C GLY A 135 -3.52 -4.95 -16.03
N ASP A 136 -3.14 -4.77 -17.29
CA ASP A 136 -2.14 -5.63 -17.93
C ASP A 136 -0.72 -5.29 -17.46
N TRP A 137 -0.45 -4.00 -17.22
CA TRP A 137 0.87 -3.48 -16.82
C TRP A 137 0.73 -2.39 -15.76
N PRO A 138 1.70 -2.23 -14.85
CA PRO A 138 1.70 -1.19 -13.82
C PRO A 138 2.10 0.19 -14.37
N LEU A 139 1.64 0.54 -15.58
CA LEU A 139 1.97 1.81 -16.23
C LEU A 139 0.92 2.88 -15.92
N ALA A 140 1.35 4.13 -16.01
CA ALA A 140 0.49 5.29 -15.81
C ALA A 140 -0.70 5.25 -16.80
N GLY A 141 -1.92 5.32 -16.27
CA GLY A 141 -3.17 5.31 -17.05
C GLY A 141 -3.58 3.95 -17.61
N LEU A 142 -2.90 2.85 -17.25
CA LEU A 142 -3.20 1.50 -17.77
C LEU A 142 -3.82 0.55 -16.73
N MET A 143 -4.10 1.03 -15.52
CA MET A 143 -4.82 0.25 -14.52
C MET A 143 -6.21 0.83 -14.27
N SER A 144 -7.18 -0.01 -13.93
CA SER A 144 -8.52 0.39 -13.50
C SER A 144 -8.67 0.17 -12.01
N VAL A 145 -9.14 1.18 -11.29
CA VAL A 145 -9.48 1.05 -9.86
C VAL A 145 -10.80 0.28 -9.76
N GLN A 146 -10.74 -0.92 -9.19
CA GLN A 146 -11.91 -1.76 -8.97
C GLN A 146 -12.66 -1.36 -7.70
N ALA A 147 -11.91 -0.99 -6.66
CA ALA A 147 -12.48 -0.57 -5.38
C ALA A 147 -11.50 0.29 -4.59
N VAL A 148 -12.06 1.12 -3.70
CA VAL A 148 -11.33 1.77 -2.61
C VAL A 148 -12.11 1.54 -1.33
N HIS A 149 -11.51 0.79 -0.41
CA HIS A 149 -12.07 0.52 0.91
C HIS A 149 -11.47 1.49 1.93
N HIS A 150 -12.34 2.15 2.69
CA HIS A 150 -11.96 2.95 3.85
C HIS A 150 -12.40 2.19 5.12
N PRO A 151 -11.62 2.24 6.21
CA PRO A 151 -11.90 1.48 7.44
C PRO A 151 -13.11 1.97 8.24
#